data_AF-A0A3C0B9F1-F1
#
_entry.id   AF-A0A3C0B9F1-F1
#
_cell.length_a   1.000
_cell.length_b   1.000
_cell.length_c   1.000
_cell.angle_alpha   90.00
_cell.angle_beta   90.00
_cell.angle_gamma   90.00
#
_symmetry.space_group_name_H-M   'P 1'
#
loop_
_entity.id
_entity.type
_entity.pdbx_description
1 polymer ?
#
loop_
_entity_poly.entity_id
_entity_poly.type
_entity_poly.pdbx_seq_one_letter_code
_entity_poly.pdbx_strand_id
1 'polypeptide(L)'
;MKNAFKAYDIRGIYNKDFNGNDVYKIGFFLPRLLHAETVLVGYDARLSSPEILDQLCKGITDSGADVHVAGLCTTPMIYWATARYDYQASVMITASHNPADYNGMKISRTGALPVGFDSGLAELLEIIENNETYPSDTPGIYAEFIFKSDYLDFLSAYKTDLSGLKIAVDCSNGMGALLIRDLLGDAPLYLNETLDGTFPSHAPNPLEQENVEQLKTVVRKQQCDVGVIFDGDADRVMFVDEKGEFI
;
A
#
# COMPACT_ATOMS: atom_id res chain seq x y z
N MET A 1 17.56 9.84 -6.37
CA MET A 1 16.60 9.01 -7.11
C MET A 1 17.09 7.60 -7.50
N LYS A 2 18.19 7.39 -8.26
CA LYS A 2 18.60 6.02 -8.71
C LYS A 2 18.64 4.95 -7.61
N ASN A 3 19.12 5.31 -6.41
CA ASN A 3 19.16 4.39 -5.27
C ASN A 3 17.76 4.00 -4.76
N ALA A 4 16.72 4.75 -5.06
CA ALA A 4 15.34 4.43 -4.68
C ALA A 4 14.70 3.41 -5.63
N PHE A 5 15.17 3.28 -6.88
CA PHE A 5 14.63 2.29 -7.82
C PHE A 5 15.19 0.90 -7.46
N LYS A 6 14.32 0.02 -6.97
CA LYS A 6 14.64 -1.34 -6.56
C LYS A 6 14.16 -2.34 -7.62
N ALA A 7 14.42 -3.62 -7.38
CA ALA A 7 14.04 -4.70 -8.29
C ALA A 7 12.52 -4.74 -8.56
N TYR A 8 11.68 -4.45 -7.57
CA TYR A 8 10.24 -4.65 -7.66
C TYR A 8 9.41 -3.37 -7.46
N ASP A 9 10.02 -2.28 -6.98
CA ASP A 9 9.33 -1.04 -6.63
C ASP A 9 10.30 0.15 -6.54
N ILE A 10 9.76 1.31 -6.21
CA ILE A 10 10.52 2.51 -5.83
C ILE A 10 10.42 2.64 -4.31
N ARG A 11 11.56 2.71 -3.60
CA ARG A 11 11.59 2.76 -2.13
C ARG A 11 12.85 3.42 -1.58
N GLY A 12 12.67 4.27 -0.56
CA GLY A 12 13.77 4.90 0.18
C GLY A 12 13.26 5.80 1.31
N ILE A 13 14.19 6.48 1.98
CA ILE A 13 13.86 7.53 2.96
C ILE A 13 13.40 8.78 2.20
N TYR A 14 12.18 9.23 2.48
CA TYR A 14 11.63 10.42 1.81
C TYR A 14 12.41 11.69 2.20
N ASN A 15 12.60 12.60 1.26
CA ASN A 15 13.47 13.78 1.35
C ASN A 15 14.97 13.48 1.55
N LYS A 16 15.39 12.23 1.36
CA LYS A 16 16.81 11.84 1.34
C LYS A 16 17.18 11.04 0.09
N ASP A 17 16.47 9.97 -0.20
CA ASP A 17 16.73 9.10 -1.35
C ASP A 17 15.95 9.55 -2.60
N PHE A 18 14.76 10.11 -2.37
CA PHE A 18 13.88 10.76 -3.34
C PHE A 18 13.03 11.85 -2.66
N ASN A 19 12.45 12.76 -3.43
CA ASN A 19 11.67 13.90 -2.93
C ASN A 19 10.46 14.19 -3.85
N GLY A 20 9.66 15.21 -3.51
CA GLY A 20 8.47 15.60 -4.27
C GLY A 20 8.70 15.86 -5.76
N ASN A 21 9.84 16.46 -6.14
CA ASN A 21 10.16 16.67 -7.57
C ASN A 21 10.46 15.35 -8.30
N ASP A 22 11.11 14.39 -7.63
CA ASP A 22 11.30 13.05 -8.20
C ASP A 22 9.94 12.36 -8.41
N VAL A 23 9.04 12.46 -7.42
CA VAL A 23 7.68 11.90 -7.47
C VAL A 23 6.85 12.54 -8.59
N TYR A 24 6.92 13.87 -8.74
CA TYR A 24 6.27 14.58 -9.84
C TYR A 24 6.72 14.06 -11.20
N LYS A 25 8.03 13.87 -11.41
CA LYS A 25 8.55 13.32 -12.67
C LYS A 25 8.13 11.87 -12.90
N ILE A 26 8.06 11.06 -11.84
CA ILE A 26 7.51 9.70 -11.91
C ILE A 26 6.06 9.76 -12.40
N GLY A 27 5.21 10.58 -11.77
CA GLY A 27 3.83 10.75 -12.18
C GLY A 27 3.69 11.24 -13.62
N PHE A 28 4.57 12.13 -14.06
CA PHE A 28 4.54 12.71 -15.40
C PHE A 28 4.87 11.70 -16.51
N PHE A 29 5.87 10.85 -16.30
CA PHE A 29 6.32 9.91 -17.35
C PHE A 29 5.66 8.53 -17.26
N LEU A 30 5.06 8.18 -16.13
CA LEU A 30 4.44 6.87 -15.93
C LEU A 30 3.29 6.57 -16.92
N PRO A 31 2.34 7.49 -17.19
CA PRO A 31 1.26 7.24 -18.16
C PRO A 31 1.79 6.94 -19.56
N ARG A 32 2.82 7.68 -20.00
CA ARG A 32 3.49 7.43 -21.29
C ARG A 32 4.13 6.05 -21.35
N LEU A 33 4.85 5.66 -20.31
CA LEU A 33 5.52 4.35 -20.24
C LEU A 33 4.52 3.20 -20.33
N LEU A 34 3.39 3.32 -19.65
CA LEU A 34 2.39 2.25 -19.55
C LEU A 34 1.28 2.34 -20.60
N HIS A 35 1.35 3.34 -21.50
CA HIS A 35 0.28 3.67 -22.44
C HIS A 35 -1.08 3.81 -21.76
N ALA A 36 -1.09 4.47 -20.59
CA ALA A 36 -2.27 4.63 -19.76
C ALA A 36 -2.89 6.02 -19.96
N GLU A 37 -4.19 6.07 -20.19
CA GLU A 37 -4.98 7.32 -20.21
C GLU A 37 -5.45 7.70 -18.80
N THR A 38 -5.59 6.72 -17.91
CA THR A 38 -6.00 6.91 -16.52
C THR A 38 -5.15 6.06 -15.57
N VAL A 39 -4.70 6.64 -14.47
CA VAL A 39 -3.93 5.97 -13.41
C VAL A 39 -4.73 5.91 -12.11
N LEU A 40 -4.89 4.72 -11.54
CA LEU A 40 -5.46 4.54 -10.20
C LEU A 40 -4.37 4.71 -9.13
N VAL A 41 -4.61 5.57 -8.13
CA VAL A 41 -3.63 5.84 -7.06
C VAL A 41 -4.26 5.60 -5.69
N GLY A 42 -3.58 4.81 -4.85
CA GLY A 42 -3.88 4.66 -3.42
C GLY A 42 -2.64 4.92 -2.57
N TYR A 43 -2.83 5.07 -1.28
CA TYR A 43 -1.72 5.32 -0.35
C TYR A 43 -1.95 4.71 1.03
N ASP A 44 -0.85 4.41 1.74
CA ASP A 44 -0.87 3.97 3.13
C ASP A 44 -0.87 5.15 4.12
N ALA A 45 -0.96 4.86 5.42
CA ALA A 45 -1.07 5.85 6.48
C ALA A 45 0.24 6.60 6.82
N ARG A 46 1.34 6.41 6.08
CA ARG A 46 2.61 7.09 6.37
C ARG A 46 2.46 8.61 6.26
N LEU A 47 3.17 9.33 7.12
CA LEU A 47 3.05 10.80 7.20
C LEU A 47 3.50 11.54 5.93
N SER A 48 4.39 10.93 5.13
CA SER A 48 4.83 11.48 3.85
C SER A 48 3.92 11.14 2.68
N SER A 49 2.99 10.19 2.84
CA SER A 49 2.09 9.75 1.76
C SER A 49 1.21 10.86 1.19
N PRO A 50 0.63 11.81 1.97
CA PRO A 50 -0.15 12.91 1.41
C PRO A 50 0.65 13.84 0.48
N GLU A 51 1.91 14.14 0.81
CA GLU A 51 2.77 14.98 -0.05
C GLU A 51 3.17 14.24 -1.33
N ILE A 52 3.51 12.96 -1.21
CA ILE A 52 3.82 12.11 -2.37
C ILE A 52 2.59 11.99 -3.29
N LEU A 53 1.40 11.81 -2.72
CA LEU A 53 0.15 11.77 -3.49
C LEU A 53 -0.05 13.06 -4.29
N ASP A 54 0.07 14.22 -3.64
CA ASP A 54 -0.08 15.52 -4.30
C ASP A 54 0.86 15.66 -5.51
N GLN A 55 2.15 15.38 -5.30
CA GLN A 55 3.15 15.49 -6.37
C GLN A 55 2.94 14.47 -7.48
N LEU A 56 2.57 13.24 -7.14
CA LEU A 56 2.31 12.16 -8.10
C LEU A 56 1.10 12.50 -8.97
N CYS A 57 -0.02 12.88 -8.34
CA CYS A 57 -1.24 13.30 -9.03
C CYS A 57 -0.98 14.48 -9.95
N LYS A 58 -0.25 15.49 -9.46
CA LYS A 58 0.13 16.65 -10.27
C LYS A 58 0.95 16.23 -11.50
N GLY A 59 1.92 15.34 -11.34
CA GLY A 59 2.70 14.80 -12.45
C GLY A 59 1.82 14.11 -13.48
N ILE A 60 0.93 13.22 -13.02
CA ILE A 60 0.00 12.49 -13.89
C ILE A 60 -0.90 13.46 -14.67
N THR A 61 -1.56 14.41 -14.00
CA THR A 61 -2.46 15.36 -14.65
C THR A 61 -1.73 16.29 -15.61
N ASP A 62 -0.54 16.77 -15.24
CA ASP A 62 0.27 17.63 -16.11
C ASP A 62 0.76 16.88 -17.37
N SER A 63 0.83 15.55 -17.34
CA SER A 63 1.14 14.74 -18.55
C SER A 63 -0.03 14.65 -19.54
N GLY A 64 -1.23 15.07 -19.13
CA GLY A 64 -2.48 14.93 -19.88
C GLY A 64 -3.27 13.66 -19.57
N ALA A 65 -2.78 12.79 -18.68
CA ALA A 65 -3.50 11.60 -18.22
C ALA A 65 -4.36 11.90 -17.00
N ASP A 66 -5.47 11.18 -16.86
CA ASP A 66 -6.37 11.28 -15.72
C ASP A 66 -5.81 10.51 -14.52
N VAL A 67 -6.15 10.96 -13.32
CA VAL A 67 -5.83 10.30 -12.06
C VAL A 67 -7.09 10.06 -11.24
N HIS A 68 -7.31 8.80 -10.87
CA HIS A 68 -8.37 8.39 -9.95
C HIS A 68 -7.74 8.03 -8.60
N VAL A 69 -8.17 8.71 -7.54
CA VAL A 69 -7.60 8.54 -6.19
C VAL A 69 -8.53 7.73 -5.31
N ALA A 70 -8.01 6.60 -4.82
CA ALA A 70 -8.70 5.64 -3.97
C ALA A 70 -8.74 6.03 -2.48
N GLY A 71 -7.95 7.04 -2.10
CA GLY A 71 -7.71 7.38 -0.69
C GLY A 71 -6.79 6.37 0.00
N LEU A 72 -6.99 6.22 1.31
CA LEU A 72 -6.32 5.19 2.11
C LEU A 72 -6.70 3.81 1.61
N CYS A 73 -5.69 2.99 1.28
CA CYS A 73 -5.88 1.64 0.75
C CYS A 73 -4.85 0.65 1.31
N THR A 74 -5.18 -0.64 1.26
CA THR A 74 -4.16 -1.69 1.34
C THR A 74 -3.57 -1.91 -0.05
N THR A 75 -2.34 -2.45 -0.12
CA THR A 75 -1.74 -2.82 -1.41
C THR A 75 -2.61 -3.80 -2.20
N PRO A 76 -3.16 -4.88 -1.59
CA PRO A 76 -4.05 -5.80 -2.31
C PRO A 76 -5.34 -5.16 -2.81
N MET A 77 -5.87 -4.15 -2.10
CA MET A 77 -7.08 -3.42 -2.51
C MET A 77 -6.84 -2.65 -3.82
N ILE A 78 -5.66 -2.01 -3.98
CA ILE A 78 -5.29 -1.34 -5.24
C ILE A 78 -5.13 -2.34 -6.38
N TYR A 79 -4.44 -3.46 -6.17
CA TYR A 79 -4.29 -4.47 -7.21
C TYR A 79 -5.63 -5.06 -7.64
N TRP A 80 -6.50 -5.37 -6.67
CA TRP A 80 -7.83 -5.87 -6.96
C TRP A 80 -8.64 -4.87 -7.80
N ALA A 81 -8.65 -3.58 -7.45
CA ALA A 81 -9.35 -2.56 -8.21
C ALA A 81 -8.77 -2.36 -9.61
N THR A 82 -7.45 -2.39 -9.76
CA THR A 82 -6.80 -2.33 -11.08
C THR A 82 -7.33 -3.43 -12.00
N ALA A 83 -7.38 -4.67 -11.53
CA ALA A 83 -7.87 -5.79 -12.32
C ALA A 83 -9.41 -5.79 -12.47
N ARG A 84 -10.15 -5.36 -11.45
CA ARG A 84 -11.62 -5.40 -11.42
C ARG A 84 -12.28 -4.36 -12.31
N TYR A 85 -11.66 -3.18 -12.42
CA TYR A 85 -12.17 -2.02 -13.15
C TYR A 85 -11.31 -1.68 -14.39
N ASP A 86 -10.46 -2.61 -14.83
CA ASP A 86 -9.69 -2.53 -16.07
C ASP A 86 -8.76 -1.30 -16.18
N TYR A 87 -8.19 -0.83 -15.06
CA TYR A 87 -7.18 0.23 -15.11
C TYR A 87 -5.91 -0.24 -15.82
N GLN A 88 -5.37 0.62 -16.69
CA GLN A 88 -4.15 0.36 -17.46
C GLN A 88 -2.89 0.52 -16.61
N ALA A 89 -2.97 1.35 -15.56
CA ALA A 89 -1.91 1.59 -14.61
C ALA A 89 -2.47 1.84 -13.21
N SER A 90 -1.73 1.42 -12.18
CA SER A 90 -1.94 1.88 -10.82
C SER A 90 -0.65 2.08 -10.04
N VAL A 91 -0.74 2.92 -9.02
CA VAL A 91 0.32 3.19 -8.06
C VAL A 91 -0.22 3.05 -6.65
N MET A 92 0.44 2.24 -5.83
CA MET A 92 0.24 2.21 -4.39
C MET A 92 1.42 2.90 -3.71
N ILE A 93 1.17 4.03 -3.05
CA ILE A 93 2.17 4.78 -2.28
C ILE A 93 2.34 4.09 -0.93
N THR A 94 3.49 3.45 -0.73
CA THR A 94 3.82 2.73 0.50
C THR A 94 5.30 2.36 0.54
N ALA A 95 5.86 2.17 1.74
CA ALA A 95 7.12 1.45 1.94
C ALA A 95 6.95 0.09 2.64
N SER A 96 5.75 -0.51 2.59
CA SER A 96 5.44 -1.81 3.17
C SER A 96 5.85 -1.88 4.65
N HIS A 97 6.80 -2.74 5.01
CA HIS A 97 7.31 -2.90 6.38
C HIS A 97 8.46 -1.97 6.80
N ASN A 98 8.98 -1.13 5.91
CA ASN A 98 10.12 -0.29 6.27
C ASN A 98 9.75 0.71 7.39
N PRO A 99 10.73 1.23 8.14
CA PRO A 99 10.49 2.21 9.20
C PRO A 99 9.71 3.46 8.74
N ALA A 100 9.16 4.23 9.68
CA ALA A 100 8.23 5.34 9.42
C ALA A 100 8.75 6.43 8.46
N ASP A 101 10.06 6.66 8.44
CA ASP A 101 10.74 7.66 7.60
C ASP A 101 10.90 7.21 6.12
N TYR A 102 10.67 5.92 5.84
CA TYR A 102 10.64 5.39 4.48
C TYR A 102 9.27 5.63 3.83
N ASN A 103 9.30 5.83 2.51
CA ASN A 103 8.13 5.69 1.66
C ASN A 103 8.54 5.15 0.27
N GLY A 104 7.58 4.97 -0.61
CA GLY A 104 7.79 4.34 -1.90
C GLY A 104 6.53 4.26 -2.74
N MET A 105 6.66 3.58 -3.88
CA MET A 105 5.60 3.37 -4.85
C MET A 105 5.71 1.97 -5.43
N LYS A 106 4.66 1.17 -5.30
CA LYS A 106 4.46 -0.08 -6.05
C LYS A 106 3.64 0.24 -7.29
N ILE A 107 4.15 -0.12 -8.46
CA ILE A 107 3.51 0.21 -9.75
C ILE A 107 3.00 -1.08 -10.38
N SER A 108 1.77 -1.05 -10.89
CA SER A 108 1.21 -2.14 -11.68
C SER A 108 0.60 -1.64 -12.98
N ARG A 109 0.52 -2.52 -13.99
CA ARG A 109 -0.16 -2.28 -15.27
C ARG A 109 -1.45 -3.09 -15.36
N THR A 110 -2.10 -3.08 -16.53
CA THR A 110 -3.30 -3.88 -16.84
C THR A 110 -3.26 -5.28 -16.23
N GLY A 111 -4.36 -5.68 -15.58
CA GLY A 111 -4.46 -6.96 -14.87
C GLY A 111 -3.69 -7.01 -13.55
N ALA A 112 -3.30 -5.84 -13.01
CA ALA A 112 -2.47 -5.69 -11.81
C ALA A 112 -1.10 -6.39 -11.90
N LEU A 113 -0.55 -6.51 -13.11
CA LEU A 113 0.79 -7.07 -13.30
C LEU A 113 1.85 -6.09 -12.77
N PRO A 114 2.79 -6.52 -11.91
CA PRO A 114 3.77 -5.63 -11.31
C PRO A 114 4.74 -5.06 -12.36
N VAL A 115 5.17 -3.82 -12.15
CA VAL A 115 6.22 -3.17 -12.92
C VAL A 115 7.46 -3.07 -12.04
N GLY A 116 8.35 -4.05 -12.15
CA GLY A 116 9.69 -4.05 -11.56
C GLY A 116 10.74 -3.43 -12.49
N PHE A 117 12.00 -3.44 -12.04
CA PHE A 117 13.15 -2.86 -12.73
C PHE A 117 13.28 -3.36 -14.17
N ASP A 118 13.31 -4.67 -14.36
CA ASP A 118 13.50 -5.32 -15.67
C ASP A 118 12.25 -5.30 -16.56
N SER A 119 11.14 -4.76 -16.06
CA SER A 119 9.85 -4.72 -16.77
C SER A 119 9.32 -3.32 -17.01
N GLY A 120 10.01 -2.28 -16.54
CA GLY A 120 9.64 -0.89 -16.83
C GLY A 120 10.28 0.16 -15.93
N LEU A 121 10.67 -0.15 -14.67
CA LEU A 121 11.23 0.90 -13.80
C LEU A 121 12.61 1.38 -14.27
N ALA A 122 13.41 0.52 -14.91
CA ALA A 122 14.67 0.94 -15.52
C ALA A 122 14.45 1.97 -16.65
N GLU A 123 13.47 1.70 -17.51
CA GLU A 123 13.08 2.61 -18.60
C GLU A 123 12.48 3.91 -18.04
N LEU A 124 11.63 3.83 -17.02
CA LEU A 124 11.09 5.01 -16.34
C LEU A 124 12.21 5.92 -15.81
N LEU A 125 13.21 5.32 -15.14
CA LEU A 125 14.36 6.04 -14.62
C LEU A 125 15.13 6.73 -15.76
N GLU A 126 15.38 6.03 -16.85
CA GLU A 126 16.08 6.57 -18.02
C GLU A 126 15.29 7.73 -18.65
N ILE A 127 13.97 7.61 -18.78
CA ILE A 127 13.11 8.68 -19.31
C ILE A 127 13.21 9.92 -18.39
N ILE A 128 13.09 9.74 -17.08
CA ILE A 128 13.15 10.83 -16.10
C ILE A 128 14.51 11.55 -16.11
N GLU A 129 15.62 10.81 -16.28
CA GLU A 129 16.97 11.38 -16.28
C GLU A 129 17.30 12.15 -17.56
N ASN A 130 16.70 11.77 -18.70
CA ASN A 130 17.05 12.31 -20.02
C ASN A 130 16.01 13.25 -20.63
N ASN A 131 14.88 13.49 -19.96
CA ASN A 131 13.80 14.33 -20.49
C ASN A 131 13.39 15.41 -19.48
N GLU A 132 13.00 16.56 -20.01
CA GLU A 132 12.31 17.60 -19.25
C GLU A 132 10.81 17.37 -19.26
N THR A 133 10.13 17.87 -18.25
CA THR A 133 8.67 17.83 -18.14
C THR A 133 8.08 19.11 -18.74
N TYR A 134 7.21 18.95 -19.72
CA TYR A 134 6.47 20.06 -20.34
C TYR A 134 4.98 19.80 -20.13
N PRO A 135 4.31 20.46 -19.17
CA PRO A 135 2.90 20.26 -18.91
C PRO A 135 2.05 20.39 -20.18
N SER A 136 1.08 19.48 -20.33
CA SER A 136 0.11 19.48 -21.41
C SER A 136 -0.73 20.75 -21.39
N ASP A 137 -1.01 21.32 -22.57
CA ASP A 137 -1.98 22.40 -22.73
C ASP A 137 -3.40 21.98 -22.33
N THR A 138 -3.66 20.67 -22.29
CA THR A 138 -4.89 20.05 -21.78
C THR A 138 -4.52 19.08 -20.66
N PRO A 139 -4.45 19.54 -19.40
CA PRO A 139 -4.20 18.67 -18.26
C PRO A 139 -5.31 17.63 -18.09
N GLY A 140 -4.94 16.46 -17.56
CA GLY A 140 -5.89 15.43 -17.19
C GLY A 140 -6.70 15.78 -15.94
N ILE A 141 -7.67 14.94 -15.65
CA ILE A 141 -8.66 15.12 -14.59
C ILE A 141 -8.23 14.38 -13.32
N TYR A 142 -8.35 15.06 -12.18
CA TYR A 142 -8.32 14.44 -10.87
C TYR A 142 -9.75 14.05 -10.46
N ALA A 143 -9.97 12.80 -10.07
CA ALA A 143 -11.23 12.35 -9.50
C ALA A 143 -11.02 11.41 -8.30
N GLU A 144 -11.91 11.46 -7.32
CA GLU A 144 -11.95 10.45 -6.26
C GLU A 144 -12.66 9.18 -6.75
N PHE A 145 -12.15 8.01 -6.36
CA PHE A 145 -12.72 6.72 -6.72
C PHE A 145 -12.89 5.84 -5.48
N ILE A 146 -14.11 5.78 -4.96
CA ILE A 146 -14.42 5.07 -3.71
C ILE A 146 -14.99 3.68 -4.05
N PHE A 147 -14.27 2.63 -3.69
CA PHE A 147 -14.67 1.23 -3.98
C PHE A 147 -14.48 0.27 -2.79
N LYS A 148 -14.31 0.81 -1.57
CA LYS A 148 -14.10 0.00 -0.36
C LYS A 148 -15.19 -1.06 -0.15
N SER A 149 -16.46 -0.70 -0.39
CA SER A 149 -17.60 -1.63 -0.29
C SER A 149 -17.43 -2.84 -1.21
N ASP A 150 -17.08 -2.60 -2.47
CA ASP A 150 -16.98 -3.64 -3.48
C ASP A 150 -15.84 -4.62 -3.17
N TYR A 151 -14.75 -4.11 -2.58
CA TYR A 151 -13.64 -4.95 -2.11
C TYR A 151 -14.02 -5.76 -0.86
N LEU A 152 -14.77 -5.18 0.07
CA LEU A 152 -15.30 -5.91 1.24
C LEU A 152 -16.27 -7.02 0.82
N ASP A 153 -17.13 -6.77 -0.17
CA ASP A 153 -18.05 -7.77 -0.73
C ASP A 153 -17.27 -8.92 -1.38
N PHE A 154 -16.22 -8.61 -2.14
CA PHE A 154 -15.32 -9.61 -2.71
C PHE A 154 -14.67 -10.49 -1.64
N LEU A 155 -14.10 -9.89 -0.59
CA LEU A 155 -13.46 -10.64 0.51
C LEU A 155 -14.46 -11.47 1.31
N SER A 156 -15.67 -10.94 1.52
CA SER A 156 -16.73 -11.60 2.29
C SER A 156 -17.18 -12.92 1.67
N ALA A 157 -17.05 -13.08 0.35
CA ALA A 157 -17.35 -14.34 -0.34
C ALA A 157 -16.42 -15.50 0.07
N TYR A 158 -15.25 -15.21 0.64
CA TYR A 158 -14.29 -16.20 1.13
C TYR A 158 -14.36 -16.43 2.64
N LYS A 159 -15.15 -15.62 3.36
CA LYS A 159 -15.30 -15.73 4.80
C LYS A 159 -16.11 -16.98 5.15
N THR A 160 -15.56 -17.78 6.06
CA THR A 160 -16.25 -18.93 6.66
C THR A 160 -16.82 -18.56 8.03
N ASP A 161 -17.55 -19.51 8.63
CA ASP A 161 -17.95 -19.37 10.03
C ASP A 161 -16.71 -19.50 10.94
N LEU A 162 -16.40 -18.41 11.63
CA LEU A 162 -15.32 -18.31 12.63
C LEU A 162 -15.89 -18.26 14.06
N SER A 163 -17.19 -18.51 14.23
CA SER A 163 -17.80 -18.52 15.55
C SER A 163 -17.16 -19.58 16.45
N GLY A 164 -16.98 -19.22 17.72
CA GLY A 164 -16.30 -20.08 18.70
C GLY A 164 -14.78 -19.99 18.69
N LEU A 165 -14.15 -19.34 17.71
CA LEU A 165 -12.71 -19.05 17.75
C LEU A 165 -12.44 -17.73 18.48
N LYS A 166 -11.48 -17.74 19.39
CA LYS A 166 -10.92 -16.55 20.03
C LYS A 166 -9.67 -16.11 19.28
N ILE A 167 -9.82 -15.06 18.47
CA ILE A 167 -8.78 -14.57 17.58
C ILE A 167 -8.18 -13.27 18.16
N ALA A 168 -6.86 -13.15 18.17
CA ALA A 168 -6.17 -11.87 18.36
C ALA A 168 -5.65 -11.36 17.02
N VAL A 169 -5.86 -10.08 16.71
CA VAL A 169 -5.40 -9.47 15.46
C VAL A 169 -4.59 -8.22 15.75
N ASP A 170 -3.34 -8.22 15.32
CA ASP A 170 -2.43 -7.07 15.39
C ASP A 170 -2.35 -6.38 14.02
N CYS A 171 -2.81 -5.13 13.98
CA CYS A 171 -2.81 -4.33 12.75
C CYS A 171 -1.53 -3.51 12.56
N SER A 172 -0.57 -3.58 13.49
CA SER A 172 0.71 -2.87 13.41
C SER A 172 0.58 -1.35 13.21
N ASN A 173 -0.53 -0.74 13.63
CA ASN A 173 -0.92 0.64 13.29
C ASN A 173 -0.98 0.94 11.77
N GLY A 174 -0.97 -0.10 10.93
CA GLY A 174 -0.94 -0.07 9.48
C GLY A 174 -2.28 -0.42 8.84
N MET A 175 -2.26 -0.58 7.52
CA MET A 175 -3.46 -0.57 6.69
C MET A 175 -4.41 -1.76 6.91
N GLY A 176 -4.00 -2.82 7.61
CA GLY A 176 -4.91 -3.90 8.00
C GLY A 176 -6.10 -3.40 8.82
N ALA A 177 -5.88 -2.38 9.65
CA ALA A 177 -6.92 -1.72 10.43
C ALA A 177 -8.04 -1.10 9.59
N LEU A 178 -7.78 -0.77 8.33
CA LEU A 178 -8.77 -0.14 7.44
C LEU A 178 -9.97 -1.05 7.16
N LEU A 179 -9.76 -2.36 7.15
CA LEU A 179 -10.73 -3.35 6.64
C LEU A 179 -11.10 -4.42 7.66
N ILE A 180 -10.21 -4.75 8.59
CA ILE A 180 -10.32 -6.01 9.34
C ILE A 180 -11.58 -6.08 10.21
N ARG A 181 -11.99 -4.97 10.82
CA ARG A 181 -13.21 -4.92 11.64
C ARG A 181 -14.47 -5.03 10.81
N ASP A 182 -14.49 -4.45 9.61
CA ASP A 182 -15.61 -4.61 8.67
C ASP A 182 -15.80 -6.09 8.28
N LEU A 183 -14.70 -6.84 8.20
CA LEU A 183 -14.71 -8.26 7.83
C LEU A 183 -15.01 -9.19 9.00
N LEU A 184 -14.42 -8.96 10.17
CA LEU A 184 -14.48 -9.89 11.31
C LEU A 184 -15.45 -9.46 12.42
N GLY A 185 -15.95 -8.22 12.39
CA GLY A 185 -16.83 -7.66 13.42
C GLY A 185 -16.10 -7.42 14.75
N ASP A 186 -16.85 -7.33 15.84
CA ASP A 186 -16.30 -6.93 17.15
C ASP A 186 -15.79 -8.10 18.01
N ALA A 187 -15.90 -9.35 17.53
CA ALA A 187 -15.55 -10.53 18.31
C ALA A 187 -14.04 -10.72 18.56
N PRO A 188 -13.13 -10.46 17.58
CA PRO A 188 -11.69 -10.58 17.82
C PRO A 188 -11.15 -9.56 18.83
N LEU A 189 -9.99 -9.89 19.40
CA LEU A 189 -9.17 -8.98 20.20
C LEU A 189 -8.23 -8.20 19.28
N TYR A 190 -8.54 -6.93 19.05
CA TYR A 190 -7.73 -6.07 18.18
C TYR A 190 -6.61 -5.38 18.94
N LEU A 191 -5.40 -5.44 18.38
CA LEU A 191 -4.20 -4.75 18.82
C LEU A 191 -3.78 -3.77 17.75
N ASN A 192 -3.30 -2.60 18.17
CA ASN A 192 -2.70 -1.59 17.29
C ASN A 192 -3.58 -1.22 16.08
N GLU A 193 -4.91 -1.19 16.28
CA GLU A 193 -5.92 -0.98 15.22
C GLU A 193 -6.09 0.49 14.83
N THR A 194 -5.54 1.43 15.61
CA THR A 194 -5.54 2.83 15.19
C THR A 194 -4.50 3.03 14.10
N LEU A 195 -4.93 3.45 12.91
CA LEU A 195 -4.05 3.87 11.82
C LEU A 195 -3.16 5.02 12.31
N ASP A 196 -1.85 4.80 12.34
CA ASP A 196 -0.86 5.79 12.75
C ASP A 196 0.47 5.51 12.04
N GLY A 197 0.80 6.36 11.06
CA GLY A 197 2.03 6.26 10.26
C GLY A 197 3.33 6.53 11.03
N THR A 198 3.27 6.86 12.32
CA THR A 198 4.45 6.89 13.21
C THR A 198 4.79 5.51 13.78
N PHE A 199 3.89 4.53 13.64
CA PHE A 199 4.02 3.16 14.15
C PHE A 199 4.43 3.11 15.64
N PRO A 200 3.62 3.69 16.55
CA PRO A 200 4.01 3.93 17.94
C PRO A 200 4.14 2.66 18.78
N SER A 201 3.48 1.56 18.39
CA SER A 201 3.51 0.31 19.14
C SER A 201 4.77 -0.51 18.84
N HIS A 202 5.02 -0.79 17.57
CA HIS A 202 6.19 -1.51 17.07
C HIS A 202 6.32 -1.26 15.55
N ALA A 203 7.46 -1.61 14.95
CA ALA A 203 7.62 -1.46 13.50
C ALA A 203 6.66 -2.41 12.76
N PRO A 204 6.15 -2.05 11.57
CA PRO A 204 5.17 -2.85 10.85
C PRO A 204 5.81 -4.00 10.05
N ASN A 205 6.76 -4.71 10.68
CA ASN A 205 7.46 -5.85 10.11
C ASN A 205 7.19 -7.11 10.94
N PRO A 206 6.17 -7.92 10.59
CA PRO A 206 5.83 -9.15 11.32
C PRO A 206 6.89 -10.26 11.23
N LEU A 207 7.94 -10.11 10.43
CA LEU A 207 9.06 -11.07 10.39
C LEU A 207 10.09 -10.85 11.51
N GLU A 208 10.11 -9.66 12.11
CA GLU A 208 11.01 -9.38 13.23
C GLU A 208 10.37 -9.86 14.53
N GLN A 209 11.10 -10.69 15.27
CA GLN A 209 10.58 -11.32 16.48
C GLN A 209 10.02 -10.30 17.48
N GLU A 210 10.71 -9.17 17.67
CA GLU A 210 10.33 -8.12 18.61
C GLU A 210 8.94 -7.52 18.32
N ASN A 211 8.56 -7.42 17.05
CA ASN A 211 7.28 -6.83 16.62
C ASN A 211 6.10 -7.78 16.90
N VAL A 212 6.35 -9.08 17.06
CA VAL A 212 5.30 -10.09 17.30
C VAL A 212 5.10 -10.39 18.79
N GLU A 213 6.01 -9.94 19.68
CA GLU A 213 5.97 -10.29 21.10
C GLU A 213 4.72 -9.78 21.83
N GLN A 214 4.18 -8.62 21.41
CA GLN A 214 2.90 -8.12 21.93
C GLN A 214 1.77 -9.10 21.62
N LEU A 215 1.64 -9.51 20.36
CA LEU A 215 0.62 -10.47 19.91
C LEU A 215 0.78 -11.81 20.64
N LYS A 216 1.98 -12.40 20.69
CA LYS A 216 2.25 -13.66 21.41
C LYS A 216 1.84 -13.58 22.88
N THR A 217 2.15 -12.46 23.53
CA THR A 217 1.78 -12.22 24.93
C THR A 217 0.26 -12.20 25.11
N VAL A 218 -0.46 -11.53 24.22
CA VAL A 218 -1.93 -11.47 24.25
C VAL A 218 -2.51 -12.85 23.99
N VAL A 219 -2.04 -13.57 22.98
CA VAL A 219 -2.50 -14.93 22.64
C VAL A 219 -2.40 -15.86 23.87
N ARG A 220 -1.22 -15.93 24.51
CA ARG A 220 -1.03 -16.77 25.70
C ARG A 220 -1.87 -16.33 26.89
N LYS A 221 -1.90 -15.02 27.20
CA LYS A 221 -2.63 -14.50 28.37
C LYS A 221 -4.13 -14.61 28.23
N GLN A 222 -4.64 -14.42 27.02
CA GLN A 222 -6.06 -14.47 26.71
C GLN A 222 -6.50 -15.86 26.27
N GLN A 223 -5.58 -16.82 26.12
CA GLN A 223 -5.87 -18.16 25.62
C GLN A 223 -6.59 -18.09 24.27
N CYS A 224 -6.07 -17.27 23.36
CA CYS A 224 -6.57 -17.18 21.99
C CYS A 224 -6.22 -18.46 21.23
N ASP A 225 -7.09 -18.88 20.33
CA ASP A 225 -6.86 -20.04 19.45
C ASP A 225 -5.86 -19.71 18.33
N VAL A 226 -5.75 -18.43 17.95
CA VAL A 226 -4.82 -17.95 16.93
C VAL A 226 -4.54 -16.46 17.10
N GLY A 227 -3.31 -16.06 16.78
CA GLY A 227 -2.90 -14.68 16.55
C GLY A 227 -2.66 -14.42 15.07
N VAL A 228 -3.04 -13.23 14.60
CA VAL A 228 -2.83 -12.77 13.22
C VAL A 228 -2.12 -11.42 13.28
N ILE A 229 -1.08 -11.22 12.49
CA ILE A 229 -0.40 -9.92 12.38
C ILE A 229 -0.16 -9.54 10.92
N PHE A 230 -0.42 -8.28 10.59
CA PHE A 230 -0.21 -7.72 9.26
C PHE A 230 1.03 -6.83 9.21
N ASP A 231 1.62 -6.70 8.02
CA ASP A 231 2.59 -5.64 7.75
C ASP A 231 1.90 -4.29 7.42
N GLY A 232 2.71 -3.26 7.15
CA GLY A 232 2.25 -1.87 7.10
C GLY A 232 1.18 -1.58 6.04
N ASP A 233 1.23 -2.25 4.89
CA ASP A 233 0.29 -2.10 3.77
C ASP A 233 -0.61 -3.32 3.55
N ALA A 234 -0.56 -4.27 4.49
CA ALA A 234 -1.39 -5.47 4.58
C ALA A 234 -1.36 -6.36 3.33
N ASP A 235 -0.22 -6.45 2.64
CA ASP A 235 0.02 -7.48 1.62
C ASP A 235 0.68 -8.75 2.19
N ARG A 236 1.13 -8.70 3.45
CA ARG A 236 1.63 -9.85 4.19
C ARG A 236 0.88 -10.06 5.50
N VAL A 237 0.70 -11.33 5.83
CA VAL A 237 0.09 -11.79 7.07
C VAL A 237 0.88 -12.95 7.63
N MET A 238 1.08 -12.95 8.94
CA MET A 238 1.78 -14.00 9.67
C MET A 238 0.90 -14.45 10.83
N PHE A 239 1.16 -15.66 11.31
CA PHE A 239 0.32 -16.30 12.31
C PHE A 239 1.11 -16.64 13.57
N VAL A 240 0.39 -16.67 14.68
CA VAL A 240 0.87 -17.18 15.96
C VAL A 240 -0.11 -18.25 16.41
N ASP A 241 0.40 -19.43 16.78
CA ASP A 241 -0.43 -20.54 17.28
C ASP A 241 -0.94 -20.27 18.72
N GLU A 242 -1.78 -21.16 19.26
CA GLU A 242 -2.36 -21.03 20.58
C GLU A 242 -1.33 -21.04 21.73
N LYS A 243 -0.10 -21.50 21.46
CA LYS A 243 1.02 -21.54 22.42
C LYS A 243 1.88 -20.28 22.34
N GLY A 244 1.64 -19.40 21.36
CA GLY A 244 2.42 -18.21 21.13
C GLY A 244 3.66 -18.45 20.25
N GLU A 245 3.70 -19.53 19.49
CA GLU A 245 4.76 -19.83 18.53
C GLU A 245 4.45 -19.19 17.17
N PHE A 246 5.49 -18.66 16.52
CA PHE A 246 5.37 -18.02 15.20
C PHE A 246 5.33 -19.06 14.09
N ILE A 247 4.43 -18.89 13.11
CA ILE A 247 4.21 -19.78 11.97
C ILE A 247 4.56 -19.09 10.65
#